data_AF-A0AAF0WTK6-F1
#
_entry.id   AF-A0AAF0WTK6-F1
#
_cell.length_a   1.000
_cell.length_b   1.000
_cell.length_c   1.000
_cell.angle_alpha   90.00
_cell.angle_beta   90.00
_cell.angle_gamma   90.00
#
_symmetry.space_group_name_H-M   'P 1'
#
loop_
_entity.id
_entity.type
_entity.pdbx_description
1 polymer ?
#
loop_
_entity_poly.entity_id
_entity_poly.type
_entity_poly.pdbx_seq_one_letter_code
_entity_poly.pdbx_strand_id
1 'polypeptide(L)' 'MAGKNISSVIRSLFIAFFFIALTINTVGAIRLIDQGPCSNIPDCDAHCKSIQFPQGGVCKAPSPGAPLRCYCISS' A
#
# COMPACT_ATOMS: atom_id res chain seq x y z
N MET A 1 -18.55 49.53 -21.11
CA MET A 1 -18.02 49.19 -19.78
C MET A 1 -17.98 47.67 -19.66
N ALA A 2 -16.88 47.01 -20.04
CA ALA A 2 -16.73 45.56 -19.97
C ALA A 2 -15.72 45.23 -18.87
N GLY A 3 -16.14 45.46 -17.63
CA GLY A 3 -15.35 45.18 -16.44
C GLY A 3 -15.82 43.90 -15.78
N LYS A 4 -14.84 43.02 -15.49
CA LYS A 4 -14.71 42.40 -14.17
C LYS A 4 -15.58 41.16 -13.88
N ASN A 5 -15.43 40.10 -14.68
CA ASN A 5 -15.85 38.74 -14.28
C ASN A 5 -14.75 37.67 -14.40
N ILE A 6 -13.56 38.03 -14.89
CA ILE A 6 -12.45 37.10 -15.15
C ILE A 6 -11.83 36.56 -13.83
N SER A 7 -11.94 37.31 -12.74
CA SER A 7 -11.34 36.96 -11.44
C SER A 7 -11.99 35.77 -10.73
N SER A 8 -13.30 35.55 -10.93
CA SER A 8 -14.03 34.50 -10.20
C SER A 8 -13.88 33.11 -10.84
N VAL A 9 -13.85 33.04 -12.17
CA VAL A 9 -13.76 31.79 -12.93
C VAL A 9 -12.36 31.17 -12.78
N ILE A 10 -11.33 32.00 -12.87
CA ILE A 10 -9.93 31.55 -12.72
C ILE A 10 -9.70 30.99 -11.32
N ARG A 11 -10.18 31.68 -10.28
CA ARG A 11 -10.07 31.22 -8.88
C ARG A 11 -10.77 29.88 -8.64
N SER A 12 -11.92 29.66 -9.28
CA SER A 12 -12.64 28.37 -9.19
C SER A 12 -11.87 27.22 -9.85
N LEU A 13 -11.21 27.46 -10.98
CA LEU A 13 -10.41 26.45 -11.68
C LEU A 13 -9.17 26.03 -10.87
N PHE A 14 -8.51 26.99 -10.21
CA PHE A 14 -7.35 26.70 -9.35
C PHE A 14 -7.74 25.83 -8.13
N ILE A 15 -8.89 26.11 -7.51
CA ILE A 15 -9.37 25.31 -6.38
C ILE A 15 -9.68 23.88 -6.82
N ALA A 16 -10.36 23.71 -7.97
CA ALA A 16 -10.65 22.39 -8.51
C ALA A 16 -9.37 21.59 -8.83
N PHE A 17 -8.35 22.23 -9.41
CA PHE A 17 -7.07 21.59 -9.70
C PHE A 17 -6.33 21.13 -8.43
N PHE A 18 -6.40 21.92 -7.35
CA PHE A 18 -5.77 21.57 -6.08
C PHE A 18 -6.38 20.31 -5.44
N PHE A 19 -7.71 20.16 -5.52
CA PHE A 19 -8.39 18.97 -5.01
C PHE A 19 -8.09 17.70 -5.83
N ILE A 20 -7.95 17.83 -7.15
CA ILE A 20 -7.59 16.70 -8.04
C ILE A 20 -6.13 16.27 -7.81
N ALA A 21 -5.22 17.21 -7.50
CA ALA A 21 -3.84 16.88 -7.19
C ALA A 21 -3.68 16.15 -5.85
N LEU A 22 -4.57 16.41 -4.87
CA LEU A 22 -4.53 15.73 -3.57
C LEU A 22 -4.91 14.25 -3.63
N THR A 23 -5.64 13.80 -4.66
CA THR A 23 -6.12 12.41 -4.76
C THR A 23 -5.07 11.42 -5.28
N ILE A 24 -3.86 11.86 -5.66
CA ILE A 24 -2.90 11.02 -6.41
C ILE A 24 -1.91 10.25 -5.52
N ASN A 25 -1.87 10.47 -4.20
CA ASN A 25 -0.83 9.86 -3.34
C ASN A 25 -1.38 8.82 -2.36
N THR A 26 -1.68 7.62 -2.85
CA THR A 26 -1.69 6.41 -2.01
C THR A 26 -0.99 5.28 -2.75
N VAL A 27 0.34 5.39 -2.90
CA VAL A 27 1.16 4.22 -3.25
C VAL A 27 1.21 3.36 -1.99
N GLY A 28 0.35 2.33 -1.93
CA GLY A 28 0.34 1.37 -0.82
C GLY A 28 1.71 0.72 -0.70
N ALA A 29 2.41 0.99 0.40
CA ALA A 29 3.70 0.36 0.66
C ALA A 29 3.44 -1.09 1.09
N ILE A 30 3.88 -2.04 0.27
CA ILE A 30 3.83 -3.47 0.62
C ILE A 30 4.74 -3.70 1.82
N ARG A 31 4.16 -4.11 2.95
CA ARG A 31 4.86 -4.51 4.17
C ARG A 31 4.86 -6.02 4.30
N LEU A 32 6.01 -6.57 4.70
CA LEU A 32 6.17 -7.98 5.01
C LEU A 32 6.21 -8.16 6.52
N ILE A 33 5.25 -8.90 7.08
CA ILE A 33 5.15 -9.16 8.52
C ILE A 33 5.68 -10.57 8.80
N ASP A 34 6.76 -10.66 9.57
CA ASP A 34 7.39 -11.92 9.97
C ASP A 34 6.53 -12.70 10.97
N GLN A 35 6.15 -13.94 10.63
CA GLN A 35 5.40 -14.84 11.51
C GLN A 35 6.29 -15.91 12.16
N GLY A 36 7.55 -16.03 11.76
CA GLY A 36 8.47 -17.05 12.25
C GLY A 36 8.99 -17.99 11.16
N PRO A 37 9.64 -19.10 11.55
CA PRO A 37 10.27 -20.03 10.62
C PRO A 37 9.25 -20.87 9.85
N CYS A 38 9.51 -21.09 8.56
CA CYS A 38 8.62 -21.88 7.69
C CYS A 38 8.53 -23.36 8.08
N SER A 39 9.49 -23.87 8.85
CA SER A 39 9.39 -25.23 9.42
C SER A 39 8.18 -25.40 10.34
N ASN A 40 7.74 -24.32 11.00
CA ASN A 40 6.62 -24.33 11.93
C ASN A 40 5.30 -23.93 11.24
N ILE A 41 5.39 -23.32 10.07
CA ILE A 41 4.26 -22.83 9.28
C ILE A 41 4.42 -23.40 7.86
N PRO A 42 4.09 -24.69 7.67
CA PRO A 42 4.32 -25.37 6.38
C PRO A 42 3.48 -24.77 5.25
N ASP A 43 2.32 -24.20 5.57
CA ASP A 43 1.48 -23.45 4.64
C ASP A 43 1.39 -21.98 5.07
N CYS A 44 2.43 -21.21 4.73
CA CYS A 44 2.53 -19.79 5.04
C CYS A 44 1.40 -18.96 4.38
N ASP A 45 0.94 -19.34 3.19
CA ASP A 45 -0.12 -18.63 2.48
C ASP A 45 -1.47 -18.78 3.22
N ALA A 46 -1.86 -20.02 3.53
CA ALA A 46 -3.09 -20.29 4.27
C ALA A 46 -3.05 -19.70 5.68
N HIS A 47 -1.91 -19.79 6.36
CA HIS A 47 -1.73 -19.20 7.69
C HIS A 47 -1.96 -17.68 7.65
N CYS A 48 -1.29 -16.97 6.75
CA CYS A 48 -1.43 -15.52 6.63
C CYS A 48 -2.87 -15.09 6.28
N LYS A 49 -3.56 -15.83 5.40
CA LYS A 49 -4.98 -15.60 5.10
C LYS A 49 -5.88 -15.80 6.32
N SER A 50 -5.56 -16.76 7.18
CA SER A 50 -6.32 -17.02 8.42
C SER A 50 -6.21 -15.90 9.46
N ILE A 51 -5.09 -15.16 9.46
CA ILE A 51 -4.81 -14.06 10.41
C ILE A 51 -4.98 -12.68 9.77
N GLN A 52 -5.92 -12.56 8.81
CA GLN A 52 -6.36 -11.30 8.18
C GLN A 52 -5.38 -10.66 7.18
N PHE A 53 -4.43 -11.42 6.62
CA PHE A 53 -3.67 -10.97 5.45
C PHE A 53 -4.24 -11.63 4.17
N PRO A 54 -5.19 -11.00 3.47
CA PRO A 54 -5.87 -11.61 2.32
C PRO A 54 -4.94 -11.89 1.14
N GLN A 55 -3.82 -11.18 1.06
CA GLN A 55 -2.77 -11.39 0.07
C GLN A 55 -1.91 -12.63 0.35
N GLY A 56 -2.13 -13.28 1.50
CA GLY A 56 -1.39 -14.46 1.91
C GLY A 56 0.02 -14.15 2.39
N GLY A 57 0.91 -15.11 2.18
CA GLY A 57 2.26 -15.06 2.70
C GLY A 57 3.24 -15.88 1.88
N VAL A 58 4.53 -15.61 2.09
CA VAL A 58 5.62 -16.25 1.36
C VAL A 58 6.73 -16.70 2.30
N CYS A 59 7.26 -17.89 2.04
CA CYS A 59 8.45 -18.41 2.69
C CYS A 59 9.71 -17.89 1.98
N LYS A 60 10.48 -17.04 2.66
CA LYS A 60 11.71 -16.44 2.10
C LYS A 60 12.80 -16.33 3.17
N ALA A 61 14.06 -16.40 2.76
CA ALA A 61 15.18 -16.13 3.66
C ALA A 61 15.37 -14.62 3.85
N PRO A 62 15.61 -14.12 5.09
CA PRO A 62 15.88 -12.71 5.34
C PRO A 62 17.21 -12.25 4.74
N SER A 63 18.17 -13.16 4.60
CA SER A 63 19.49 -12.93 4.02
C SER A 63 20.02 -14.22 3.36
N PRO A 64 21.01 -14.12 2.45
CA PRO A 64 21.64 -15.30 1.87
C PRO A 64 22.20 -16.23 2.96
N GLY A 65 21.82 -17.51 2.92
CA GLY A 65 22.24 -18.52 3.90
C GLY A 65 21.43 -18.55 5.20
N ALA A 66 20.49 -17.63 5.40
CA ALA A 66 19.58 -17.68 6.56
C ALA A 66 18.43 -18.68 6.35
N PRO A 67 17.85 -19.23 7.44
CA PRO A 67 16.70 -20.12 7.35
C PRO A 67 15.47 -19.40 6.77
N LEU A 68 14.60 -20.16 6.11
CA LEU A 68 13.35 -19.66 5.54
C LEU A 68 12.38 -19.21 6.65
N ARG A 69 11.83 -18.02 6.46
CA ARG A 69 10.82 -17.42 7.35
C ARG A 69 9.55 -17.10 6.57
N CYS A 70 8.42 -17.23 7.25
CA CYS A 70 7.10 -16.93 6.71
C CYS A 70 6.82 -15.44 6.87
N TYR A 71 6.55 -14.76 5.76
CA TYR A 71 6.20 -13.34 5.73
C TYR A 71 4.80 -13.15 5.18
N CYS A 72 3.90 -12.56 5.96
CA CYS A 72 2.59 -12.15 5.48
C CYS A 72 2.66 -10.83 4.73
N ILE A 73 1.92 -10.73 3.63
CA ILE A 73 1.90 -9.56 2.76
C ILE A 73 0.76 -8.64 3.21
N SER A 74 1.11 -7.42 3.61
CA SER A 74 0.18 -6.36 4.00
C SER A 74 0.30 -5.21 3.00
N SER A 75 -0.83 -4.75 2.47
CA SER A 75 -0.91 -3.62 1.53
C SER A 75 -1.86 -2.54 2.03
#